data_AF-K5UUI1-F1
#
_entry.id   AF-K5UUI1-F1
#
_cell.length_a   1.000
_cell.length_b   1.000
_cell.length_c   1.000
_cell.angle_alpha   90.00
_cell.angle_beta   90.00
_cell.angle_gamma   90.00
#
_symmetry.space_group_name_H-M   'P 1'
#
loop_
_entity.id
_entity.type
_entity.pdbx_description
1 polymer ?
#
loop_
_entity_poly.entity_id
_entity_poly.type
_entity_poly.pdbx_seq_one_letter_code
_entity_poly.pdbx_strand_id
1 'polypeptide(L)'
;MWRDVRHNSPLFLQHKVDSLGEAQTPYIVKIFDPRFMRNARRCPWRHIAEAKAARIHGGQLQFDPRERPDGPDVDYEESPQKCELAHFRVAAWMHHNECLAYKHLARLQGSTVPIFYGSGTLDLSGTKPPRAVNPFVIFLEYIHDAIPLATIDPLRLTEPLMRSFINSGDCLSSEGVIDAGASWADILLVPAHNPTRVVVIDFANSWTRDAAADGGDWEGGKREWPMEQPRKAMLSVKFKTAAFHNSLPVPDVVELPVY
;
A
#
# COMPACT_ATOMS: atom_id res chain seq x y z
N MET A 1 -6.98 -5.97 -14.73
CA MET A 1 -7.81 -4.75 -14.90
C MET A 1 -7.89 -4.07 -13.53
N TRP A 2 -6.99 -3.13 -13.25
CA TRP A 2 -6.98 -2.40 -11.97
C TRP A 2 -7.79 -1.12 -12.17
N ARG A 3 -8.93 -1.02 -11.47
CA ARG A 3 -9.72 0.22 -11.41
C ARG A 3 -9.11 1.15 -10.38
N ASP A 4 -9.11 2.44 -10.69
CA ASP A 4 -8.79 3.57 -9.83
C ASP A 4 -9.25 3.34 -8.37
N VAL A 5 -8.30 2.95 -7.51
CA VAL A 5 -8.53 2.74 -6.07
C VAL A 5 -8.30 4.09 -5.40
N ARG A 6 -9.38 4.67 -4.87
CA ARG A 6 -9.52 6.07 -4.41
C ARG A 6 -8.69 6.47 -3.16
N HIS A 7 -7.55 5.85 -2.91
CA HIS A 7 -6.62 6.24 -1.85
C HIS A 7 -5.36 6.83 -2.51
N ASN A 8 -4.40 7.38 -1.76
CA ASN A 8 -3.26 8.16 -2.27
C ASN A 8 -2.25 7.36 -3.13
N SER A 9 -2.72 6.36 -3.88
CA SER A 9 -1.92 5.34 -4.50
C SER A 9 -1.35 5.86 -5.82
N PRO A 10 -0.03 5.78 -6.03
CA PRO A 10 0.61 6.13 -7.29
C PRO A 10 0.13 5.25 -8.46
N LEU A 11 0.46 5.69 -9.68
CA LEU A 11 0.11 4.98 -10.89
C LEU A 11 0.87 3.64 -10.96
N PHE A 12 0.15 2.55 -11.19
CA PHE A 12 0.71 1.22 -11.41
C PHE A 12 0.77 0.92 -12.91
N LEU A 13 1.98 0.71 -13.44
CA LEU A 13 2.18 0.18 -14.78
C LEU A 13 2.67 -1.26 -14.69
N GLN A 14 1.92 -2.18 -15.32
CA GLN A 14 2.33 -3.57 -15.48
C GLN A 14 3.07 -3.68 -16.82
N HIS A 15 4.36 -4.06 -16.77
CA HIS A 15 5.11 -4.38 -17.98
C HIS A 15 5.28 -5.89 -18.05
N LYS A 16 4.72 -6.52 -19.09
CA LYS A 16 4.97 -7.92 -19.41
C LYS A 16 6.01 -7.95 -20.53
N VAL A 17 7.22 -8.40 -20.25
CA VAL A 17 8.25 -8.59 -21.27
C VAL A 17 8.04 -9.97 -21.88
N ASP A 18 7.46 -10.04 -23.08
CA ASP A 18 7.12 -11.32 -23.75
C ASP A 18 8.28 -11.93 -24.56
N SER A 19 9.53 -11.49 -24.37
CA SER A 19 10.66 -11.98 -25.18
C SER A 19 11.97 -12.02 -24.42
N LEU A 20 12.38 -13.23 -23.98
CA LEU A 20 13.73 -13.81 -23.91
C LEU A 20 13.62 -15.11 -23.09
N GLY A 21 14.26 -16.20 -23.53
CA GLY A 21 13.99 -17.61 -23.15
C GLY A 21 14.27 -18.07 -21.71
N GLU A 22 14.24 -17.18 -20.72
CA GLU A 22 14.16 -17.53 -19.29
C GLU A 22 12.78 -17.13 -18.77
N ALA A 23 12.21 -17.89 -17.83
CA ALA A 23 10.94 -17.56 -17.21
C ALA A 23 11.07 -16.23 -16.42
N GLN A 24 10.94 -15.10 -17.11
CA GLN A 24 10.98 -13.80 -16.48
C GLN A 24 9.78 -13.68 -15.54
N THR A 25 10.08 -13.58 -14.24
CA THR A 25 9.07 -13.25 -13.25
C THR A 25 8.55 -11.85 -13.58
N PRO A 26 7.24 -11.68 -13.84
CA PRO A 26 6.71 -10.36 -14.11
C PRO A 26 6.87 -9.46 -12.88
N TYR A 27 7.03 -8.18 -13.14
CA TYR A 27 7.17 -7.15 -12.11
C TYR A 27 6.16 -6.02 -12.34
N ILE A 28 5.91 -5.28 -11.26
CA ILE A 28 5.10 -4.07 -11.26
C ILE A 28 6.04 -2.87 -11.10
N VAL A 29 5.79 -1.83 -11.88
CA VAL A 29 6.40 -0.51 -11.68
C VAL A 29 5.38 0.40 -11.02
N LYS A 30 5.70 0.87 -9.81
CA LYS A 30 4.89 1.85 -9.08
C LYS A 30 5.56 3.22 -9.22
N ILE A 31 4.83 4.22 -9.72
CA ILE A 31 5.37 5.53 -10.13
C ILE A 31 4.81 6.65 -9.23
N PHE A 32 5.69 7.25 -8.42
CA PHE A 32 5.37 8.40 -7.58
C PHE A 32 5.45 9.69 -8.39
N ASP A 33 4.47 9.88 -9.28
CA ASP A 33 4.35 11.11 -10.06
C ASP A 33 3.39 12.10 -9.35
N PRO A 34 3.89 13.27 -8.93
CA PRO A 34 3.11 14.24 -8.15
C PRO A 34 1.85 14.74 -8.87
N ARG A 35 1.80 14.60 -10.22
CA ARG A 35 0.63 14.96 -11.03
C ARG A 35 -0.63 14.19 -10.68
N PHE A 36 -0.47 12.95 -10.23
CA PHE A 36 -1.58 12.04 -9.95
C PHE A 36 -1.95 12.00 -8.46
N MET A 37 -1.34 12.85 -7.64
CA MET A 37 -1.70 12.94 -6.23
C MET A 37 -3.10 13.53 -6.05
N ARG A 38 -3.84 13.03 -5.06
CA ARG A 38 -5.26 13.37 -4.83
C ARG A 38 -5.53 14.88 -4.71
N ASN A 39 -4.56 15.64 -4.19
CA ASN A 39 -4.65 17.09 -4.02
C ASN A 39 -4.38 17.89 -5.30
N ALA A 40 -3.99 17.24 -6.41
CA ALA A 40 -3.83 17.88 -7.72
C ALA A 40 -5.13 18.51 -8.25
N ARG A 41 -6.30 18.16 -7.70
CA ARG A 41 -7.56 18.88 -8.03
C ARG A 41 -7.58 20.30 -7.48
N ARG A 42 -6.98 20.54 -6.31
CA ARG A 42 -6.85 21.89 -5.70
C ARG A 42 -5.72 22.67 -6.34
N CYS A 43 -4.71 21.95 -6.83
CA CYS A 43 -3.60 22.52 -7.58
C CYS A 43 -3.38 21.77 -8.89
N PRO A 44 -4.10 22.14 -9.97
CA PRO A 44 -3.89 21.54 -11.27
C PRO A 44 -2.43 21.61 -11.69
N TRP A 45 -1.88 20.51 -12.20
CA TRP A 45 -0.48 20.52 -12.63
C TRP A 45 -0.29 21.45 -13.82
N ARG A 46 0.70 22.35 -13.77
CA ARG A 46 1.09 23.22 -14.89
C ARG A 46 2.56 23.03 -15.20
N HIS A 47 2.87 22.73 -16.47
CA HIS A 47 4.24 22.56 -16.95
C HIS A 47 5.16 23.76 -16.60
N ILE A 48 4.66 24.99 -16.75
CA ILE A 48 5.40 26.21 -16.40
C ILE A 48 5.67 26.29 -14.89
N ALA A 49 4.72 25.84 -14.06
CA ALA A 49 4.87 25.84 -12.60
C ALA A 49 5.88 24.78 -12.16
N GLU A 50 5.84 23.58 -12.75
CA GLU A 50 6.85 22.53 -12.56
C GLU A 50 8.26 23.05 -12.89
N ALA A 51 8.44 23.69 -14.06
CA ALA A 51 9.74 24.26 -14.45
C ALA A 51 10.21 25.40 -13.54
N LYS A 52 9.29 26.16 -12.93
CA LYS A 52 9.63 27.16 -11.90
C LYS A 52 10.01 26.50 -10.59
N ALA A 53 9.25 25.51 -10.14
CA ALA A 53 9.54 24.73 -8.94
C ALA A 53 10.92 24.05 -9.06
N ALA A 54 11.21 23.42 -10.20
CA ALA A 54 12.51 22.84 -10.59
C ALA A 54 13.69 23.79 -10.35
N ARG A 55 13.54 25.03 -10.82
CA ARG A 55 14.58 26.07 -10.67
C ARG A 55 14.78 26.51 -9.22
N ILE A 56 13.70 26.62 -8.44
CA ILE A 56 13.77 27.06 -7.04
C ILE A 56 14.65 26.15 -6.18
N HIS A 57 14.68 24.84 -6.46
CA HIS A 57 15.48 23.88 -5.69
C HIS A 57 16.79 23.47 -6.38
N GLY A 58 17.22 24.17 -7.43
CA GLY A 58 18.52 23.89 -8.07
C GLY A 58 18.66 22.47 -8.63
N GLY A 59 17.55 21.79 -8.97
CA GLY A 59 17.55 20.43 -9.49
C GLY A 59 17.75 19.30 -8.45
N GLN A 60 17.98 19.61 -7.17
CA GLN A 60 17.98 18.62 -6.09
C GLN A 60 17.03 19.05 -4.97
N LEU A 61 15.98 18.27 -4.71
CA LEU A 61 15.18 18.52 -3.52
C LEU A 61 15.92 18.07 -2.27
N GLN A 62 16.18 19.04 -1.41
CA GLN A 62 16.36 18.79 0.00
C GLN A 62 14.97 18.64 0.63
N PHE A 63 14.72 17.47 1.19
CA PHE A 63 13.63 17.25 2.14
C PHE A 63 14.18 16.41 3.28
N ASP A 64 13.74 16.67 4.49
CA ASP A 64 14.02 15.78 5.61
C ASP A 64 13.12 14.54 5.47
N PRO A 65 13.67 13.33 5.30
CA PRO A 65 12.86 12.12 5.23
C PRO A 65 12.07 11.83 6.51
N ARG A 66 12.45 12.44 7.64
CA ARG A 66 11.82 12.24 8.94
C ARG A 66 10.57 13.08 9.12
N GLU A 67 10.50 14.22 8.46
CA GLU A 67 9.37 15.12 8.55
C GLU A 67 8.43 14.87 7.38
N ARG A 68 7.20 14.45 7.68
CA ARG A 68 6.16 14.38 6.66
C ARG A 68 5.95 15.79 6.11
N PRO A 69 6.17 16.03 4.81
CA PRO A 69 5.93 17.33 4.23
C PRO A 69 4.46 17.70 4.40
N ASP A 70 4.20 18.93 4.83
CA ASP A 70 2.86 19.46 4.79
C ASP A 70 2.31 19.39 3.37
N GLY A 71 1.03 19.05 3.26
CA GLY A 71 0.31 19.28 2.02
C GLY A 71 0.35 20.77 1.66
N PRO A 72 0.06 21.13 0.40
CA PRO A 72 -0.04 22.52 0.03
C PRO A 72 -1.14 23.21 0.86
N ASP A 73 -0.74 24.03 1.84
CA ASP A 73 -1.61 24.96 2.57
C ASP A 73 -1.61 26.36 1.91
N VAL A 74 -1.21 26.40 0.64
CA VAL A 74 -1.14 27.62 -0.15
C VAL A 74 -2.36 27.72 -1.05
N ASP A 75 -2.92 28.92 -1.17
CA ASP A 75 -3.82 29.21 -2.28
C ASP A 75 -3.04 28.98 -3.59
N TYR A 76 -3.53 28.04 -4.39
CA TYR A 76 -2.92 27.67 -5.64
C TYR A 76 -2.81 28.84 -6.60
N GLU A 77 -3.81 29.74 -6.62
CA GLU A 77 -3.85 30.86 -7.55
C GLU A 77 -2.74 31.88 -7.25
N GLU A 78 -2.33 32.01 -5.98
CA GLU A 78 -1.24 32.91 -5.59
C GLU A 78 0.15 32.34 -5.91
N SER A 79 0.32 31.02 -5.86
CA SER A 79 1.65 30.41 -5.97
C SER A 79 1.65 28.98 -6.52
N PRO A 80 1.37 28.78 -7.82
CA PRO A 80 1.28 27.45 -8.40
C PRO A 80 2.59 26.65 -8.26
N GLN A 81 3.75 27.31 -8.40
CA GLN A 81 5.06 26.65 -8.19
C GLN A 81 5.29 26.14 -6.77
N LYS A 82 4.73 26.79 -5.74
CA LYS A 82 4.83 26.30 -4.36
C LYS A 82 3.99 25.04 -4.19
N CYS A 83 2.83 25.00 -4.84
CA CYS A 83 2.00 23.81 -4.81
C CYS A 83 2.66 22.62 -5.54
N GLU A 84 3.27 22.82 -6.71
CA GLU A 84 4.01 21.75 -7.40
C GLU A 84 5.18 21.24 -6.55
N LEU A 85 5.89 22.15 -5.87
CA LEU A 85 6.97 21.79 -4.97
C LEU A 85 6.47 20.97 -3.78
N ALA A 86 5.34 21.35 -3.18
CA ALA A 86 4.73 20.60 -2.07
C ALA A 86 4.34 19.18 -2.51
N HIS A 87 3.66 19.03 -3.64
CA HIS A 87 3.32 17.70 -4.18
C HIS A 87 4.56 16.85 -4.48
N PHE A 88 5.60 17.45 -5.06
CA PHE A 88 6.83 16.70 -5.32
C PHE A 88 7.53 16.25 -4.03
N ARG A 89 7.55 17.08 -2.98
CA ARG A 89 8.06 16.70 -1.65
C ARG A 89 7.29 15.54 -1.06
N VAL A 90 5.96 15.57 -1.13
CA VAL A 90 5.11 14.45 -0.68
C VAL A 90 5.43 13.17 -1.47
N ALA A 91 5.61 13.27 -2.79
CA ALA A 91 5.98 12.13 -3.64
C ALA A 91 7.35 11.54 -3.25
N ALA A 92 8.33 12.40 -3.01
CA ALA A 92 9.66 12.00 -2.59
C ALA A 92 9.66 11.32 -1.21
N TRP A 93 8.89 11.87 -0.26
CA TRP A 93 8.70 11.31 1.08
C TRP A 93 8.03 9.93 1.03
N MET A 94 6.93 9.81 0.29
CA MET A 94 6.22 8.52 0.11
C MET A 94 7.13 7.45 -0.51
N HIS A 95 7.86 7.81 -1.56
CA HIS A 95 8.83 6.91 -2.20
C HIS A 95 9.94 6.47 -1.23
N HIS A 96 10.47 7.42 -0.45
CA HIS A 96 11.52 7.13 0.52
C HIS A 96 11.05 6.13 1.58
N ASN A 97 9.88 6.38 2.19
CA ASN A 97 9.33 5.52 3.23
C ASN A 97 9.05 4.12 2.70
N GLU A 98 8.45 4.00 1.52
CA GLU A 98 8.18 2.69 0.94
C GLU A 98 9.46 1.91 0.66
N CYS A 99 10.49 2.57 0.10
CA CYS A 99 11.81 1.93 -0.08
C CYS A 99 12.41 1.48 1.25
N LEU A 100 12.30 2.30 2.30
CA LEU A 100 12.84 1.99 3.61
C LEU A 100 12.09 0.82 4.25
N ALA A 101 10.76 0.79 4.17
CA ALA A 101 9.94 -0.32 4.63
C ALA A 101 10.33 -1.64 3.97
N TYR A 102 10.47 -1.68 2.64
CA TYR A 102 10.90 -2.91 1.96
C TYR A 102 12.28 -3.39 2.39
N LYS A 103 13.22 -2.48 2.71
CA LYS A 103 14.54 -2.85 3.26
C LYS A 103 14.42 -3.48 4.64
N HIS A 104 13.60 -2.92 5.54
CA HIS A 104 13.34 -3.52 6.85
C HIS A 104 12.64 -4.89 6.72
N LEU A 105 11.72 -5.02 5.76
CA LEU A 105 10.92 -6.22 5.55
C LEU A 105 11.63 -7.27 4.67
N ALA A 106 12.95 -7.19 4.49
CA ALA A 106 13.71 -8.09 3.61
C ALA A 106 13.45 -9.58 3.90
N ARG A 107 13.27 -9.98 5.17
CA ARG A 107 12.99 -11.37 5.56
C ARG A 107 11.58 -11.85 5.19
N LEU A 108 10.66 -10.92 4.94
CA LEU A 108 9.25 -11.21 4.64
C LEU A 108 8.95 -11.15 3.13
N GLN A 109 9.91 -10.72 2.31
CA GLN A 109 9.74 -10.61 0.86
C GLN A 109 9.50 -11.97 0.20
N GLY A 110 8.59 -12.02 -0.77
CA GLY A 110 8.16 -13.22 -1.48
C GLY A 110 7.15 -14.09 -0.70
N SER A 111 6.90 -13.77 0.58
CA SER A 111 5.92 -14.47 1.42
C SER A 111 4.79 -13.54 1.84
N THR A 112 5.05 -12.68 2.82
CA THR A 112 4.06 -11.76 3.42
C THR A 112 4.06 -10.39 2.75
N VAL A 113 5.15 -10.01 2.09
CA VAL A 113 5.23 -8.80 1.26
C VAL A 113 5.85 -9.12 -0.10
N PRO A 114 5.59 -8.34 -1.16
CA PRO A 114 6.23 -8.54 -2.46
C PRO A 114 7.75 -8.44 -2.39
N ILE A 115 8.46 -9.13 -3.29
CA ILE A 115 9.89 -8.89 -3.51
C ILE A 115 10.09 -7.46 -4.04
N PHE A 116 11.02 -6.72 -3.43
CA PHE A 116 11.46 -5.40 -3.86
C PHE A 116 12.74 -5.53 -4.67
N TYR A 117 12.62 -5.35 -5.99
CA TYR A 117 13.76 -5.47 -6.90
C TYR A 117 14.65 -4.23 -6.91
N GLY A 118 14.11 -3.09 -6.50
CA GLY A 118 14.87 -1.84 -6.40
C GLY A 118 14.03 -0.61 -6.69
N SER A 119 14.70 0.54 -6.75
CA SER A 119 14.10 1.85 -7.02
C SER A 119 14.95 2.71 -7.94
N GLY A 120 14.34 3.76 -8.48
CA GLY A 120 15.02 4.67 -9.40
C GLY A 120 14.17 5.90 -9.74
N THR A 121 14.47 6.51 -10.88
CA THR A 121 13.69 7.61 -11.45
C THR A 121 13.33 7.28 -12.90
N LEU A 122 12.16 7.75 -13.34
CA LEU A 122 11.76 7.63 -14.74
C LEU A 122 12.20 8.88 -15.50
N ASP A 123 13.12 8.72 -16.45
CA ASP A 123 13.58 9.83 -17.28
C ASP A 123 12.48 10.26 -18.27
N LEU A 124 11.94 11.45 -18.04
CA LEU A 124 10.90 12.06 -18.87
C LEU A 124 11.39 13.35 -19.55
N SER A 125 12.70 13.58 -19.58
CA SER A 125 13.31 14.74 -20.25
C SER A 125 13.05 14.77 -21.76
N GLY A 126 12.84 13.61 -22.39
CA GLY A 126 12.51 13.48 -23.80
C GLY A 126 11.02 13.67 -24.17
N THR A 127 10.15 13.89 -23.19
CA THR A 127 8.71 14.11 -23.45
C THR A 127 8.43 15.46 -24.13
N LYS A 128 7.24 15.64 -24.71
CA LYS A 128 6.82 16.90 -25.35
C LYS A 128 5.49 17.38 -24.72
N PRO A 129 5.50 18.42 -23.87
CA PRO A 129 6.67 19.18 -23.42
C PRO A 129 7.57 18.38 -22.44
N PRO A 130 8.87 18.70 -22.34
CA PRO A 130 9.81 17.95 -21.51
C PRO A 130 9.51 18.17 -20.03
N ARG A 131 9.50 17.10 -19.22
CA ARG A 131 9.32 17.24 -17.77
C ARG A 131 10.56 17.90 -17.16
N ALA A 132 10.35 18.89 -16.30
CA ALA A 132 11.45 19.47 -15.53
C ALA A 132 11.77 18.63 -14.28
N VAL A 133 10.93 17.64 -13.95
CA VAL A 133 11.08 16.77 -12.80
C VAL A 133 10.76 15.32 -13.19
N ASN A 134 11.70 14.42 -12.90
CA ASN A 134 11.55 12.98 -13.13
C ASN A 134 10.87 12.32 -11.91
N PRO A 135 9.76 11.58 -12.08
CA PRO A 135 9.10 10.92 -10.96
C PRO A 135 9.91 9.73 -10.46
N PHE A 136 9.73 9.40 -9.18
CA PHE A 136 10.37 8.25 -8.57
C PHE A 136 9.64 6.96 -8.93
N VAL A 137 10.37 5.85 -8.99
CA VAL A 137 9.80 4.53 -9.30
C VAL A 137 10.34 3.46 -8.36
N ILE A 138 9.49 2.48 -8.05
CA ILE A 138 9.92 1.22 -7.43
C ILE A 138 9.50 0.04 -8.29
N PHE A 139 10.29 -1.02 -8.24
CA PHE A 139 10.07 -2.28 -8.95
C PHE A 139 9.73 -3.37 -7.93
N LEU A 140 8.55 -3.98 -8.08
CA LEU A 140 8.00 -4.97 -7.16
C LEU A 140 7.63 -6.27 -7.87
N GLU A 141 7.63 -7.37 -7.14
CA GLU A 141 7.04 -8.64 -7.57
C GLU A 141 5.59 -8.45 -8.03
N TYR A 142 5.25 -9.02 -9.18
CA TYR A 142 3.85 -9.16 -9.57
C TYR A 142 3.24 -10.38 -8.87
N ILE A 143 2.30 -10.14 -7.96
CA ILE A 143 1.60 -11.21 -7.25
C ILE A 143 0.51 -11.80 -8.15
N HIS A 144 0.77 -12.97 -8.72
CA HIS A 144 -0.18 -13.70 -9.53
C HIS A 144 -1.39 -14.19 -8.73
N ASP A 145 -2.56 -14.23 -9.38
CA ASP A 145 -3.80 -14.77 -8.83
C ASP A 145 -4.16 -14.19 -7.45
N ALA A 146 -4.02 -12.88 -7.32
CA ALA A 146 -4.35 -12.14 -6.11
C ALA A 146 -5.73 -11.48 -6.21
N ILE A 147 -6.46 -11.45 -5.09
CA ILE A 147 -7.67 -10.63 -4.92
C ILE A 147 -7.50 -9.67 -3.73
N PRO A 148 -7.83 -8.37 -3.86
CA PRO A 148 -7.83 -7.47 -2.72
C PRO A 148 -8.84 -7.91 -1.67
N LEU A 149 -8.44 -7.90 -0.40
CA LEU A 149 -9.29 -8.25 0.73
C LEU A 149 -10.55 -7.37 0.78
N ALA A 150 -10.48 -6.11 0.34
CA ALA A 150 -11.65 -5.23 0.20
C ALA A 150 -12.75 -5.74 -0.75
N THR A 151 -12.46 -6.76 -1.58
CA THR A 151 -13.37 -7.26 -2.62
C THR A 151 -13.78 -8.72 -2.44
N ILE A 152 -13.23 -9.43 -1.45
CA ILE A 152 -13.61 -10.83 -1.22
C ILE A 152 -14.99 -10.92 -0.57
N ASP A 153 -15.76 -11.96 -0.91
CA ASP A 153 -16.95 -12.35 -0.16
C ASP A 153 -16.55 -12.66 1.30
N PRO A 154 -17.10 -11.97 2.31
CA PRO A 154 -16.80 -12.22 3.72
C PRO A 154 -17.00 -13.68 4.15
N LEU A 155 -17.91 -14.43 3.50
CA LEU A 155 -18.13 -15.85 3.81
C LEU A 155 -16.94 -16.74 3.46
N ARG A 156 -16.01 -16.24 2.64
CA ARG A 156 -14.77 -16.94 2.25
C ARG A 156 -13.61 -16.65 3.21
N LEU A 157 -13.80 -15.77 4.20
CA LEU A 157 -12.80 -15.49 5.24
C LEU A 157 -12.81 -16.59 6.31
N THR A 158 -11.91 -17.55 6.15
CA THR A 158 -11.75 -18.65 7.10
C THR A 158 -10.92 -18.23 8.31
N GLU A 159 -11.05 -18.94 9.44
CA GLU A 159 -10.21 -18.67 10.63
C GLU A 159 -8.70 -18.76 10.33
N PRO A 160 -8.20 -19.77 9.59
CA PRO A 160 -6.78 -19.82 9.22
C PRO A 160 -6.31 -18.57 8.45
N LEU A 161 -7.13 -18.05 7.53
CA LEU A 161 -6.79 -16.85 6.76
C LEU A 161 -6.73 -15.61 7.64
N MET A 162 -7.71 -15.44 8.54
CA MET A 162 -7.71 -14.34 9.51
C MET A 162 -6.53 -14.41 10.47
N ARG A 163 -6.10 -15.62 10.86
CA ARG A 163 -4.88 -15.83 11.65
C ARG A 163 -3.62 -15.46 10.86
N SER A 164 -3.53 -15.89 9.59
CA SER A 164 -2.43 -15.51 8.69
C SER A 164 -2.35 -13.98 8.54
N PHE A 165 -3.50 -13.33 8.41
CA PHE A 165 -3.60 -11.88 8.39
C PHE A 165 -3.03 -11.25 9.67
N ILE A 166 -3.52 -11.65 10.86
CA ILE A 166 -3.02 -11.16 12.16
C ILE A 166 -1.51 -11.34 12.29
N ASN A 167 -1.03 -12.55 11.99
CA ASN A 167 0.39 -12.87 12.06
C ASN A 167 1.23 -11.99 11.11
N SER A 168 0.70 -11.64 9.94
CA SER A 168 1.38 -10.75 9.00
C SER A 168 1.63 -9.39 9.63
N GLY A 169 0.62 -8.79 10.28
CA GLY A 169 0.78 -7.52 11.00
C GLY A 169 1.79 -7.61 12.15
N ASP A 170 1.76 -8.69 12.92
CA ASP A 170 2.73 -8.91 14.00
C ASP A 170 4.16 -9.04 13.44
N CYS A 171 4.34 -9.76 12.32
CA CYS A 171 5.63 -9.87 11.64
C CYS A 171 6.15 -8.52 11.13
N LEU A 172 5.31 -7.71 10.48
CA LEU A 172 5.67 -6.36 10.00
C LEU A 172 6.17 -5.49 11.16
N SER A 173 5.42 -5.45 12.27
CA SER A 173 5.79 -4.69 13.47
C SER A 173 7.09 -5.18 14.10
N SER A 174 7.32 -6.50 14.11
CA SER A 174 8.53 -7.10 14.65
C SER A 174 9.78 -6.73 13.85
N GLU A 175 9.65 -6.59 12.52
CA GLU A 175 10.72 -6.09 11.63
C GLU A 175 10.83 -4.56 11.64
N GLY A 176 10.05 -3.89 12.50
CA GLY A 176 10.16 -2.46 12.70
C GLY A 176 9.47 -1.61 11.64
N VAL A 177 8.36 -2.08 11.06
CA VAL A 177 7.53 -1.31 10.11
C VAL A 177 6.08 -1.16 10.56
N ILE A 178 5.56 0.05 10.40
CA ILE A 178 4.17 0.47 10.63
C ILE A 178 3.73 1.38 9.45
N ASP A 179 3.17 0.83 8.37
CA ASP A 179 2.16 1.45 7.43
C ASP A 179 0.90 2.14 8.03
N ALA A 180 1.03 3.41 8.40
CA ALA A 180 -0.08 4.21 8.91
C ALA A 180 -1.20 4.47 7.88
N GLY A 181 -1.01 4.07 6.61
CA GLY A 181 -2.00 4.19 5.54
C GLY A 181 -2.74 2.90 5.20
N ALA A 182 -2.44 1.79 5.88
CA ALA A 182 -2.94 0.46 5.50
C ALA A 182 -4.47 0.43 5.37
N SER A 183 -4.94 0.01 4.20
CA SER A 183 -6.36 -0.23 3.94
C SER A 183 -6.63 -1.68 3.53
N TRP A 184 -7.90 -2.08 3.55
CA TRP A 184 -8.33 -3.40 3.06
C TRP A 184 -8.00 -3.62 1.57
N ALA A 185 -7.74 -2.55 0.80
CA ALA A 185 -7.32 -2.66 -0.60
C ALA A 185 -5.83 -2.99 -0.75
N ASP A 186 -5.03 -2.70 0.28
CA ASP A 186 -3.58 -2.88 0.30
C ASP A 186 -3.19 -4.26 0.88
N ILE A 187 -4.19 -5.13 1.05
CA ILE A 187 -4.03 -6.50 1.52
C ILE A 187 -4.55 -7.42 0.42
N LEU A 188 -3.65 -8.23 -0.12
CA LEU A 188 -3.93 -9.20 -1.16
C LEU A 188 -4.09 -10.59 -0.56
N LEU A 189 -5.07 -11.32 -1.06
CA LEU A 189 -5.34 -12.71 -0.73
C LEU A 189 -4.96 -13.60 -1.91
N VAL A 190 -4.17 -14.64 -1.65
CA VAL A 190 -3.59 -15.50 -2.69
C VAL A 190 -3.72 -16.97 -2.30
N PRO A 191 -4.10 -17.87 -3.22
CA PRO A 191 -4.69 -17.59 -4.54
C PRO A 191 -6.12 -17.02 -4.44
N ALA A 192 -6.61 -16.31 -5.46
CA ALA A 192 -7.88 -15.57 -5.40
C ALA A 192 -9.10 -16.49 -5.19
N HIS A 193 -9.06 -17.71 -5.73
CA HIS A 193 -10.16 -18.68 -5.65
C HIS A 193 -10.17 -19.50 -4.34
N ASN A 194 -9.02 -19.68 -3.69
CA ASN A 194 -8.95 -20.38 -2.41
C ASN A 194 -7.81 -19.80 -1.57
N PRO A 195 -7.99 -18.62 -0.96
CA PRO A 195 -6.87 -17.93 -0.37
C PRO A 195 -6.29 -18.67 0.83
N THR A 196 -4.98 -18.87 0.79
CA THR A 196 -4.19 -19.50 1.86
C THR A 196 -3.11 -18.57 2.39
N ARG A 197 -2.85 -17.47 1.70
CA ARG A 197 -1.78 -16.51 1.99
C ARG A 197 -2.32 -15.09 1.94
N VAL A 198 -1.80 -14.27 2.85
CA VAL A 198 -1.97 -12.82 2.88
C VAL A 198 -0.68 -12.16 2.42
N VAL A 199 -0.79 -11.18 1.54
CA VAL A 199 0.33 -10.34 1.11
C VAL A 199 -0.03 -8.88 1.36
N VAL A 200 0.81 -8.15 2.09
CA VAL A 200 0.62 -6.72 2.37
C VAL A 200 1.43 -5.90 1.37
N ILE A 201 0.81 -4.88 0.79
CA ILE A 201 1.40 -3.98 -0.20
C ILE A 201 1.24 -2.52 0.23
N ASP A 202 1.79 -1.59 -0.57
CA ASP A 202 1.63 -0.13 -0.42
C ASP A 202 2.16 0.48 0.90
N PHE A 203 3.47 0.49 1.08
CA PHE A 203 4.11 1.06 2.28
C PHE A 203 4.43 2.56 2.18
N ALA A 204 3.76 3.30 1.27
CA ALA A 204 4.04 4.72 1.02
C ALA A 204 3.84 5.61 2.25
N ASN A 205 2.95 5.22 3.17
CA ASN A 205 2.66 5.97 4.41
C ASN A 205 3.22 5.25 5.65
N SER A 206 4.24 4.42 5.48
CA SER A 206 4.84 3.70 6.59
C SER A 206 5.84 4.52 7.39
N TRP A 207 5.99 4.10 8.65
CA TRP A 207 7.02 4.49 9.57
C TRP A 207 7.90 3.29 9.86
N THR A 208 9.20 3.54 9.98
CA THR A 208 10.16 2.53 10.40
C THR A 208 10.75 2.87 11.76
N ARG A 209 11.17 1.86 12.51
CA ARG A 209 11.69 2.04 13.87
C ARG A 209 12.88 3.00 13.91
N ASP A 210 13.73 2.98 12.88
CA ASP A 210 14.90 3.86 12.78
C ASP A 210 14.50 5.33 12.58
N ALA A 211 13.34 5.59 11.96
CA ALA A 211 12.77 6.93 11.84
C ALA A 211 12.09 7.42 13.14
N ALA A 212 11.67 6.48 14.00
CA ALA A 212 10.98 6.78 15.28
C ALA A 212 11.93 6.93 16.48
N ALA A 213 13.21 6.58 16.33
CA ALA A 213 14.22 6.59 17.40
C ALA A 213 14.42 7.96 18.08
N ASP A 214 13.94 9.04 17.47
CA ASP A 214 14.13 10.42 17.93
C ASP A 214 12.96 10.96 18.78
N GLY A 215 12.02 10.10 19.23
CA GLY A 215 10.98 10.46 20.22
C GLY A 215 9.52 10.30 19.76
N GLY A 216 9.27 9.62 18.64
CA GLY A 216 7.91 9.25 18.25
C GLY A 216 7.37 8.10 19.11
N ASP A 217 6.08 8.12 19.48
CA ASP A 217 5.41 7.03 20.21
C ASP A 217 5.22 5.81 19.29
N TRP A 218 6.31 5.07 19.05
CA TRP A 218 6.32 3.81 18.29
C TRP A 218 5.29 2.81 18.84
N GLU A 219 5.11 2.78 20.16
CA GLU A 219 4.12 1.94 20.83
C GLU A 219 2.68 2.47 20.64
N GLY A 220 2.50 3.77 20.50
CA GLY A 220 1.25 4.41 20.04
C GLY A 220 0.87 4.02 18.63
N GLY A 221 1.81 4.12 17.68
CA GLY A 221 1.59 3.72 16.29
C GLY A 221 1.20 2.24 16.13
N LYS A 222 1.75 1.35 16.98
CA LYS A 222 1.35 -0.07 17.01
C LYS A 222 -0.11 -0.27 17.43
N ARG A 223 -0.63 0.57 18.32
CA ARG A 223 -2.01 0.47 18.85
C ARG A 223 -3.04 0.97 17.84
N GLU A 224 -2.70 2.00 17.07
CA GLU A 224 -3.59 2.61 16.07
C GLU A 224 -3.64 1.83 14.75
N TRP A 225 -2.74 0.87 14.59
CA TRP A 225 -2.69 0.00 13.44
C TRP A 225 -4.04 -0.70 13.16
N PRO A 226 -4.53 -0.72 11.90
CA PRO A 226 -5.87 -1.21 11.56
C PRO A 226 -6.14 -2.66 11.96
N MET A 227 -5.13 -3.45 12.35
CA MET A 227 -5.26 -4.85 12.79
C MET A 227 -6.05 -5.04 14.09
N GLU A 228 -6.23 -3.99 14.90
CA GLU A 228 -7.18 -4.08 16.02
C GLU A 228 -8.60 -4.36 15.55
N GLN A 229 -9.03 -3.80 14.42
CA GLN A 229 -10.39 -4.00 13.91
C GLN A 229 -10.64 -5.44 13.44
N PRO A 230 -9.73 -6.09 12.68
CA PRO A 230 -9.77 -7.51 12.36
C PRO A 230 -9.69 -8.41 13.59
N ARG A 231 -8.91 -8.07 14.63
CA ARG A 231 -8.96 -8.79 15.92
C ARG A 231 -10.35 -8.70 16.56
N LYS A 232 -10.95 -7.49 16.59
CA LYS A 232 -12.33 -7.26 17.08
C LYS A 232 -13.39 -7.95 16.20
N ALA A 233 -13.20 -7.98 14.88
CA ALA A 233 -14.09 -8.63 13.92
C ALA A 233 -13.99 -10.16 13.99
N MET A 234 -12.79 -10.71 14.17
CA MET A 234 -12.60 -12.15 14.35
C MET A 234 -13.24 -12.61 15.67
N LEU A 235 -13.15 -11.80 16.73
CA LEU A 235 -13.91 -12.04 17.96
C LEU A 235 -15.42 -12.00 17.69
N SER A 236 -15.94 -11.00 16.97
CA SER A 236 -17.40 -10.89 16.70
C SER A 236 -17.95 -11.97 15.76
N VAL A 237 -17.15 -12.46 14.79
CA VAL A 237 -17.49 -13.61 13.94
C VAL A 237 -17.57 -14.89 14.77
N LYS A 238 -16.64 -15.12 15.71
CA LYS A 238 -16.71 -16.27 16.63
C LYS A 238 -17.97 -16.27 17.49
N PHE A 239 -18.45 -15.09 17.91
CA PHE A 239 -19.73 -14.98 18.64
C PHE A 239 -20.95 -15.25 17.75
N LYS A 240 -20.94 -14.83 16.48
CA LYS A 240 -22.05 -15.09 15.55
C LYS A 240 -22.13 -16.55 15.12
N THR A 241 -21.02 -17.22 14.84
CA THR A 241 -21.03 -18.66 14.50
C THR A 241 -21.37 -19.55 15.70
N ALA A 242 -20.95 -19.19 16.92
CA ALA A 242 -21.40 -19.86 18.13
C ALA A 242 -22.91 -19.70 18.39
N ALA A 243 -23.47 -18.50 18.13
CA ALA A 243 -24.90 -18.27 18.22
C ALA A 243 -25.69 -19.02 17.12
N PHE A 244 -25.11 -19.17 15.92
CA PHE A 244 -25.71 -19.91 14.81
C PHE A 244 -25.70 -21.43 15.06
N HIS A 245 -24.64 -21.97 15.66
CA HIS A 245 -24.59 -23.39 16.06
C HIS A 245 -25.51 -23.73 17.24
N ASN A 246 -25.79 -22.78 18.14
CA ASN A 246 -26.73 -22.97 19.25
C ASN A 246 -28.20 -22.69 18.89
N SER A 247 -28.50 -22.34 17.64
CA SER A 247 -29.86 -22.05 17.14
C SER A 247 -30.31 -22.94 15.99
N LEU A 248 -29.54 -23.96 15.63
CA LEU A 248 -30.04 -25.03 14.79
C LEU A 248 -31.01 -25.89 15.62
N PRO A 249 -32.27 -26.08 15.17
CA PRO A 249 -33.16 -27.03 15.81
C PRO A 249 -32.51 -28.42 15.76
N VAL A 250 -32.49 -29.10 16.91
CA VAL A 250 -32.19 -30.53 16.97
C VAL A 250 -33.15 -31.19 15.97
N PRO A 251 -32.68 -31.92 14.94
CA PRO A 251 -33.59 -32.61 14.05
C PRO A 251 -34.42 -33.58 14.89
N ASP A 252 -35.74 -33.45 14.79
CA ASP A 252 -36.67 -34.39 15.43
C ASP A 252 -36.23 -35.81 15.07
N VAL A 253 -36.06 -36.64 16.10
CA VAL A 253 -35.78 -38.05 15.97
C VAL A 253 -36.96 -38.66 15.22
N VAL A 254 -36.77 -38.91 13.92
CA VAL A 254 -37.72 -39.67 13.11
C VAL A 254 -37.63 -41.12 13.58
N GLU A 255 -38.57 -41.52 14.44
CA GLU A 255 -38.80 -42.93 14.73
C GLU A 255 -39.20 -43.62 13.42
N LEU A 256 -38.32 -44.49 12.92
CA LEU A 256 -38.62 -45.35 11.79
C LEU A 256 -39.62 -46.44 12.23
N PRO A 257 -40.68 -46.71 11.45
CA PRO A 257 -41.59 -47.79 11.75
C PRO A 257 -40.86 -49.13 11.63
N VAL A 258 -40.94 -49.92 12.70
CA VAL A 258 -40.52 -51.32 12.72
C VAL A 258 -41.51 -52.10 11.85
N TYR A 259 -41.01 -52.69 10.76
CA TYR A 259 -41.69 -53.74 10.00
C TYR A 259 -41.10 -55.10 10.35
#